data_AF-A0A1H8UN02-F1
#
_entry.id   AF-A0A1H8UN02-F1
#
_cell.length_a   1.000
_cell.length_b   1.000
_cell.length_c   1.000
_cell.angle_alpha   90.00
_cell.angle_beta   90.00
_cell.angle_gamma   90.00
#
_symmetry.space_group_name_H-M   'P 1'
#
loop_
_entity.id
_entity.type
_entity.pdbx_description
1 polymer ?
#
loop_
_entity_poly.entity_id
_entity_poly.type
_entity_poly.pdbx_seq_one_letter_code
_entity_poly.pdbx_strand_id
1 'polypeptide(L)'
;MPAMSAPDTSPLPFEKMHGLGNDFVVVDARMRPFALTTAQISAIADRHRGVGFDQLAVITDGAHDAHLTFYNADGSASAACGNATRCIARHLMTETGKTALTLTTARGTLQACDAGGGLTSVNMGQPQLDWDEIPLARAMDTLELPIDGAPTATGMGNPHCTFFVEDAEAADLAAIGAAHERHPLFPERTNVQIASLIAPDHLRMRVWERGVGVTLASGSSSCAAAVAAVRRGLTGRRVTIDLDGGRIAVDWRDDGVWMTGPTAHVFSGTLTPDFLKAAQ
;
A
#
# COMPACT_ATOMS: atom_id res chain seq x y z
N MET A 1 -21.58 9.96 32.51
CA MET A 1 -20.83 10.18 31.27
C MET A 1 -19.44 9.61 31.48
N PRO A 2 -18.89 8.77 30.58
CA PRO A 2 -17.53 8.30 30.75
C PRO A 2 -16.59 9.50 30.63
N ALA A 3 -15.64 9.59 31.55
CA ALA A 3 -14.65 10.66 31.57
C ALA A 3 -13.87 10.63 30.25
N MET A 4 -13.90 11.74 29.51
CA MET A 4 -12.93 11.97 28.44
C MET A 4 -11.56 12.00 29.12
N SER A 5 -10.72 11.00 28.85
CA SER A 5 -9.35 10.96 29.35
C SER A 5 -8.63 12.23 28.91
N ALA A 6 -7.91 12.89 29.82
CA ALA A 6 -7.09 14.04 29.49
C ALA A 6 -6.13 13.70 28.32
N PRO A 7 -5.88 14.64 27.39
CA PRO A 7 -4.99 14.37 26.26
C PRO A 7 -3.59 14.03 26.78
N ASP A 8 -3.05 12.87 26.39
CA ASP A 8 -1.70 12.44 26.77
C ASP A 8 -0.69 13.49 26.30
N THR A 9 -0.03 14.15 27.26
CA THR A 9 0.92 15.25 27.02
C THR A 9 2.35 14.77 26.90
N SER A 10 2.58 13.52 26.51
CA SER A 10 3.92 12.95 26.47
C SER A 10 4.49 12.96 25.07
N PRO A 11 5.84 13.04 24.95
CA PRO A 11 6.48 12.92 23.65
C PRO A 11 6.12 11.57 23.01
N LEU A 12 5.83 11.58 21.72
CA LEU A 12 5.42 10.39 20.97
C LEU A 12 6.56 9.93 20.03
N PRO A 13 7.25 8.82 20.34
CA PRO A 13 8.24 8.25 19.44
C PRO A 13 7.61 7.77 18.13
N PHE A 14 8.37 7.85 17.05
CA PHE A 14 7.99 7.31 15.76
C PHE A 14 9.21 6.86 14.96
N GLU A 15 8.95 6.01 13.96
CA GLU A 15 9.92 5.61 12.95
C GLU A 15 9.46 6.08 11.57
N LYS A 16 10.36 6.71 10.82
CA LYS A 16 10.16 7.02 9.42
C LYS A 16 10.73 5.90 8.57
N MET A 17 9.89 5.33 7.72
CA MET A 17 10.26 4.22 6.85
C MET A 17 9.79 4.47 5.42
N HIS A 18 10.32 3.72 4.46
CA HIS A 18 9.75 3.64 3.12
C HIS A 18 9.93 2.26 2.49
N GLY A 19 9.01 1.91 1.58
CA GLY A 19 9.12 0.77 0.69
C GLY A 19 9.15 1.26 -0.74
N LEU A 20 10.32 1.25 -1.39
CA LEU A 20 10.49 1.74 -2.77
C LEU A 20 10.02 3.21 -2.95
N GLY A 21 10.41 4.10 -2.04
CA GLY A 21 10.06 5.52 -2.09
C GLY A 21 8.67 5.89 -1.55
N ASN A 22 7.72 4.96 -1.45
CA ASN A 22 6.47 5.18 -0.72
C ASN A 22 6.76 5.22 0.78
N ASP A 23 6.60 6.40 1.40
CA ASP A 23 7.08 6.69 2.75
C ASP A 23 5.95 6.76 3.79
N PHE A 24 6.27 6.32 5.00
CA PHE A 24 5.29 6.24 6.09
C PHE A 24 5.93 6.55 7.43
N VAL A 25 5.09 7.08 8.33
CA VAL A 25 5.40 7.20 9.75
C VAL A 25 4.78 6.02 10.47
N VAL A 26 5.58 5.34 11.28
CA VAL A 26 5.17 4.20 12.09
C VAL A 26 5.21 4.60 13.56
N VAL A 27 4.10 4.39 14.26
CA VAL A 27 3.97 4.60 15.71
C VAL A 27 3.71 3.26 16.37
N ASP A 28 4.59 2.85 17.28
CA ASP A 28 4.38 1.65 18.08
C ASP A 28 3.65 1.98 19.39
N ALA A 29 2.41 1.53 19.48
CA ALA A 29 1.52 1.73 20.61
C ALA A 29 1.32 0.45 21.45
N ARG A 30 2.12 -0.61 21.25
CA ARG A 30 2.08 -1.85 22.06
C ARG A 30 2.47 -1.59 23.52
N MET A 31 3.61 -0.92 23.72
CA MET A 31 4.12 -0.62 25.07
C MET A 31 3.41 0.57 25.72
N ARG A 32 2.96 1.52 24.90
CA ARG A 32 2.31 2.75 25.34
C ARG A 32 1.14 3.06 24.41
N PRO A 33 -0.09 2.69 24.80
CA PRO A 33 -1.27 3.02 24.01
C PRO A 33 -1.36 4.52 23.75
N PHE A 34 -1.52 4.89 22.49
CA PHE A 34 -1.68 6.27 22.07
C PHE A 34 -2.74 6.34 20.97
N ALA A 35 -3.55 7.41 20.99
CA ALA A 35 -4.55 7.66 19.97
C ALA A 35 -4.33 9.05 19.37
N LEU A 36 -4.00 9.10 18.08
CA LEU A 36 -3.90 10.34 17.31
C LEU A 36 -5.28 10.75 16.80
N THR A 37 -5.60 12.04 16.88
CA THR A 37 -6.78 12.59 16.19
C THR A 37 -6.51 12.75 14.70
N THR A 38 -7.56 12.84 13.87
CA THR A 38 -7.43 13.12 12.42
C THR A 38 -6.62 14.39 12.15
N ALA A 39 -6.82 15.43 12.96
CA ALA A 39 -6.10 16.69 12.86
C ALA A 39 -4.59 16.54 13.17
N GLN A 40 -4.25 15.73 14.19
CA GLN A 40 -2.86 15.39 14.49
C GLN A 40 -2.21 14.58 13.37
N ILE A 41 -2.90 13.57 12.83
CA ILE A 41 -2.38 12.77 11.69
C ILE A 41 -2.09 13.68 10.50
N SER A 42 -3.03 14.57 10.17
CA SER A 42 -2.88 15.54 9.08
C SER A 42 -1.71 16.50 9.32
N ALA A 43 -1.52 16.96 10.55
CA ALA A 43 -0.39 17.83 10.90
C ALA A 43 0.96 17.11 10.79
N ILE A 44 1.05 15.83 11.18
CA ILE A 44 2.27 15.03 11.02
C ILE A 44 2.54 14.77 9.53
N ALA A 45 1.48 14.58 8.72
CA ALA A 45 1.57 14.31 7.29
C ALA A 45 2.07 15.50 6.44
N ASP A 46 1.89 16.73 6.92
CA ASP A 46 2.34 17.94 6.23
C ASP A 46 3.86 17.88 6.01
N ARG A 47 4.30 17.86 4.75
CA ARG A 47 5.73 17.73 4.38
C ARG A 47 6.56 18.99 4.67
N HIS A 48 5.94 20.13 4.94
CA HIS A 48 6.62 21.39 5.22
C HIS A 48 6.65 21.72 6.72
N ARG A 49 5.58 21.38 7.44
CA ARG A 49 5.39 21.74 8.86
C ARG A 49 5.42 20.53 9.80
N GLY A 50 5.25 19.33 9.27
CA GLY A 50 5.28 18.08 10.00
C GLY A 50 6.49 17.22 9.63
N VAL A 51 6.32 15.92 9.82
CA VAL A 51 7.32 14.90 9.44
C VAL A 51 7.24 14.59 7.94
N GLY A 52 6.05 14.70 7.36
CA GLY A 52 5.76 14.28 6.00
C GLY A 52 5.60 12.77 5.89
N PHE A 53 4.55 12.29 5.21
CA PHE A 53 4.40 10.89 4.82
C PHE A 53 3.29 10.73 3.79
N ASP A 54 3.25 9.58 3.10
CA ASP A 54 2.09 9.17 2.32
C ASP A 54 1.01 8.53 3.23
N GLN A 55 1.45 7.66 4.17
CA GLN A 55 0.57 7.02 5.15
C GLN A 55 1.18 6.97 6.56
N LEU A 56 0.31 6.88 7.57
CA LEU A 56 0.70 6.59 8.94
C LEU A 56 0.24 5.18 9.31
N ALA A 57 1.11 4.42 9.99
CA ALA A 57 0.81 3.10 10.51
C ALA A 57 0.95 3.10 12.04
N VAL A 58 -0.04 2.52 12.73
CA VAL A 58 0.01 2.30 14.17
C VAL A 58 0.10 0.80 14.42
N ILE A 59 1.09 0.39 15.21
CA ILE A 59 1.26 -0.97 15.69
C ILE A 59 0.62 -1.07 17.08
N THR A 60 -0.32 -1.98 17.28
CA THR A 60 -0.88 -2.32 18.59
C THR A 60 -0.76 -3.81 18.84
N ASP A 61 -1.03 -4.25 20.07
CA ASP A 61 -1.19 -5.67 20.34
C ASP A 61 -2.40 -6.19 19.55
N GLY A 62 -2.30 -7.45 19.10
CA GLY A 62 -3.33 -8.12 18.33
C GLY A 62 -3.47 -9.58 18.76
N ALA A 63 -4.38 -10.31 18.13
CA ALA A 63 -4.58 -11.74 18.40
C ALA A 63 -3.38 -12.62 18.00
N HIS A 64 -2.44 -12.08 17.23
CA HIS A 64 -1.25 -12.77 16.71
C HIS A 64 0.02 -11.98 17.07
N ASP A 65 0.92 -11.71 16.12
CA ASP A 65 2.18 -11.01 16.40
C ASP A 65 1.99 -9.51 16.60
N ALA A 66 1.09 -8.88 15.84
CA ALA A 66 0.69 -7.48 16.00
C ALA A 66 -0.63 -7.18 15.27
N HIS A 67 -1.24 -6.04 15.60
CA HIS A 67 -2.32 -5.43 14.84
C HIS A 67 -1.85 -4.11 14.21
N LEU A 68 -2.15 -3.91 12.92
CA LEU A 68 -1.75 -2.73 12.17
C LEU A 68 -2.99 -1.93 11.77
N THR A 69 -3.00 -0.66 12.17
CA THR A 69 -3.98 0.33 11.69
C THR A 69 -3.30 1.33 10.77
N PHE A 70 -3.89 1.61 9.61
CA PHE A 70 -3.34 2.56 8.65
C PHE A 70 -4.22 3.79 8.51
N TYR A 71 -3.60 4.94 8.30
CA TYR A 71 -4.25 6.21 8.03
C TYR A 71 -3.62 6.89 6.81
N ASN A 72 -4.43 7.55 6.01
CA ASN A 72 -3.95 8.42 4.93
C ASN A 72 -3.44 9.75 5.50
N ALA A 73 -2.79 10.55 4.65
CA ALA A 73 -2.30 11.88 5.00
C ALA A 73 -3.39 12.85 5.51
N ASP A 74 -4.66 12.65 5.15
CA ASP A 74 -5.80 13.44 5.66
C ASP A 74 -6.38 12.91 6.98
N GLY A 75 -5.77 11.86 7.55
CA GLY A 75 -6.21 11.20 8.77
C GLY A 75 -7.41 10.26 8.61
N SER A 76 -7.91 10.05 7.39
CA SER A 76 -8.91 9.01 7.12
C SER A 76 -8.29 7.62 7.26
N ALA A 77 -9.08 6.65 7.72
CA ALA A 77 -8.62 5.26 7.83
C ALA A 77 -8.35 4.66 6.44
N SER A 78 -7.23 3.95 6.32
CA SER A 78 -6.88 3.17 5.13
C SER A 78 -7.00 1.68 5.46
N ALA A 79 -7.57 0.92 4.54
CA ALA A 79 -7.86 -0.49 4.77
C ALA A 79 -6.60 -1.38 4.76
N ALA A 80 -5.55 -1.00 4.02
CA ALA A 80 -4.24 -1.63 4.08
C ALA A 80 -3.17 -0.78 3.38
N CYS A 81 -1.91 -1.01 3.77
CA CYS A 81 -0.75 -0.61 2.99
C CYS A 81 0.25 -1.76 2.88
N GLY A 82 0.42 -2.30 1.68
CA GLY A 82 1.37 -3.39 1.43
C GLY A 82 2.82 -2.99 1.69
N ASN A 83 3.22 -1.77 1.34
CA ASN A 83 4.58 -1.28 1.53
C ASN A 83 4.92 -1.07 3.02
N ALA A 84 4.01 -0.46 3.78
CA ALA A 84 4.16 -0.29 5.22
C ALA A 84 4.18 -1.64 5.94
N THR A 85 3.31 -2.57 5.55
CA THR A 85 3.28 -3.93 6.13
C THR A 85 4.63 -4.64 5.98
N ARG A 86 5.30 -4.54 4.80
CA ARG A 86 6.64 -5.13 4.63
C ARG A 86 7.66 -4.52 5.59
N CYS A 87 7.66 -3.20 5.75
CA CYS A 87 8.63 -2.52 6.61
C CYS A 87 8.39 -2.83 8.08
N ILE A 88 7.12 -2.81 8.53
CA ILE A 88 6.74 -3.17 9.89
C ILE A 88 7.07 -4.64 10.16
N ALA A 89 6.79 -5.55 9.22
CA ALA A 89 7.16 -6.95 9.36
C ALA A 89 8.67 -7.13 9.53
N ARG A 90 9.50 -6.43 8.74
CA ARG A 90 10.98 -6.46 8.92
C ARG A 90 11.39 -5.93 10.30
N HIS A 91 10.79 -4.84 10.75
CA HIS A 91 11.05 -4.27 12.08
C HIS A 91 10.75 -5.29 13.18
N LEU A 92 9.55 -5.88 13.17
CA LEU A 92 9.12 -6.88 14.15
C LEU A 92 9.94 -8.17 14.08
N MET A 93 10.35 -8.64 12.89
CA MET A 93 11.27 -9.78 12.74
C MET A 93 12.64 -9.49 13.37
N THR A 94 13.14 -8.26 13.20
CA THR A 94 14.41 -7.84 13.81
C THR A 94 14.30 -7.77 15.34
N GLU A 95 13.20 -7.23 15.85
CA GLU A 95 12.93 -7.14 17.29
C GLU A 95 12.80 -8.52 17.94
N THR A 96 12.05 -9.44 17.31
CA THR A 96 11.66 -10.72 17.91
C THR A 96 12.58 -11.88 17.55
N GLY A 97 13.42 -11.73 16.53
CA GLY A 97 14.23 -12.82 15.95
C GLY A 97 13.44 -13.84 15.13
N LYS A 98 12.14 -13.63 14.91
CA LYS A 98 11.29 -14.51 14.08
C LYS A 98 11.58 -14.29 12.59
N THR A 99 11.39 -15.33 11.78
CA THR A 99 11.49 -15.26 10.31
C THR A 99 10.13 -15.26 9.60
N ALA A 100 9.05 -15.47 10.35
CA ALA A 100 7.67 -15.42 9.87
C ALA A 100 6.78 -14.77 10.93
N LEU A 101 5.82 -13.96 10.47
CA LEU A 101 4.87 -13.24 11.30
C LEU A 101 3.46 -13.37 10.73
N THR A 102 2.50 -13.43 11.64
CA THR A 102 1.08 -13.29 11.38
C THR A 102 0.62 -11.94 11.94
N LEU A 103 0.30 -11.02 11.03
CA LEU A 103 -0.13 -9.66 11.35
C LEU A 103 -1.64 -9.55 11.13
N THR A 104 -2.32 -8.72 11.91
CA THR A 104 -3.76 -8.45 11.73
C THR A 104 -3.99 -7.03 11.27
N THR A 105 -4.99 -6.82 10.44
CA THR A 105 -5.44 -5.51 9.94
C THR A 105 -6.96 -5.45 10.01
N ALA A 106 -7.56 -4.30 9.67
CA ALA A 106 -9.00 -4.19 9.50
C ALA A 106 -9.57 -5.14 8.43
N ARG A 107 -8.75 -5.59 7.45
CA ARG A 107 -9.14 -6.54 6.40
C ARG A 107 -8.84 -8.00 6.75
N GLY A 108 -8.39 -8.27 7.97
CA GLY A 108 -8.05 -9.61 8.44
C GLY A 108 -6.55 -9.85 8.51
N THR A 109 -6.17 -11.12 8.41
CA THR A 109 -4.82 -11.59 8.72
C THR A 109 -3.91 -11.58 7.49
N LEU A 110 -2.70 -11.05 7.67
CA LEU A 110 -1.63 -11.03 6.68
C LEU A 110 -0.46 -11.89 7.16
N GLN A 111 0.11 -12.67 6.25
CA GLN A 111 1.33 -13.43 6.50
C GLN A 111 2.52 -12.64 5.98
N ALA A 112 3.60 -12.59 6.76
CA ALA A 112 4.85 -11.98 6.34
C ALA A 112 6.02 -12.91 6.65
N CYS A 113 7.03 -12.97 5.78
CA CYS A 113 8.24 -13.75 6.02
C CYS A 113 9.50 -13.05 5.52
N ASP A 114 10.64 -13.43 6.12
CA ASP A 114 11.96 -13.08 5.61
C ASP A 114 12.21 -13.86 4.31
N ALA A 115 12.43 -13.13 3.21
CA ALA A 115 12.73 -13.72 1.91
C ALA A 115 14.25 -13.87 1.66
N GLY A 116 15.08 -13.58 2.66
CA GLY A 116 16.53 -13.59 2.55
C GLY A 116 17.08 -12.32 1.90
N GLY A 117 18.39 -12.09 2.07
CA GLY A 117 19.07 -10.93 1.47
C GLY A 117 18.54 -9.57 1.92
N GLY A 118 17.89 -9.49 3.09
CA GLY A 118 17.24 -8.28 3.59
C GLY A 118 15.88 -7.98 2.97
N LEU A 119 15.33 -8.86 2.14
CA LEU A 119 14.02 -8.71 1.50
C LEU A 119 12.91 -9.25 2.40
N THR A 120 11.75 -8.61 2.38
CA THR A 120 10.57 -9.05 3.13
C THR A 120 9.45 -9.39 2.17
N SER A 121 8.80 -10.52 2.39
CA SER A 121 7.61 -10.94 1.64
C SER A 121 6.35 -10.81 2.48
N VAL A 122 5.27 -10.33 1.88
CA VAL A 122 3.95 -10.24 2.51
C VAL A 122 2.90 -10.85 1.58
N ASN A 123 2.06 -11.71 2.13
CA ASN A 123 0.87 -12.21 1.45
C ASN A 123 -0.24 -11.16 1.54
N MET A 124 -0.65 -10.63 0.39
CA MET A 124 -1.66 -9.58 0.26
C MET A 124 -3.09 -10.13 0.16
N GLY A 125 -3.27 -11.44 0.32
CA GLY A 125 -4.54 -12.14 0.13
C GLY A 125 -4.82 -12.49 -1.32
N GLN A 126 -6.00 -13.05 -1.58
CA GLN A 126 -6.45 -13.34 -2.93
C GLN A 126 -6.85 -12.06 -3.67
N PRO A 127 -6.63 -11.99 -4.99
CA PRO A 127 -7.14 -10.89 -5.79
C PRO A 127 -8.66 -11.04 -5.96
N GLN A 128 -9.33 -9.91 -6.07
CA GLN A 128 -10.75 -9.82 -6.43
C GLN A 128 -10.85 -9.71 -7.95
N LEU A 129 -11.55 -10.65 -8.56
CA LEU A 129 -11.62 -10.77 -10.02
C LEU A 129 -13.03 -10.53 -10.56
N ASP A 130 -14.04 -10.60 -9.69
CA ASP A 130 -15.43 -10.35 -10.04
C ASP A 130 -15.76 -8.85 -9.98
N TRP A 131 -16.66 -8.41 -10.87
CA TRP A 131 -16.93 -6.99 -11.10
C TRP A 131 -17.43 -6.26 -9.84
N ASP A 132 -18.23 -6.92 -9.02
CA ASP A 132 -18.83 -6.39 -7.79
C ASP A 132 -17.86 -6.38 -6.61
N GLU A 133 -16.88 -7.29 -6.60
CA GLU A 133 -15.77 -7.25 -5.65
C GLU A 133 -14.72 -6.18 -5.96
N ILE A 134 -14.59 -5.77 -7.25
CA ILE A 134 -13.75 -4.65 -7.73
C ILE A 134 -14.49 -3.29 -7.69
N PRO A 135 -15.58 -3.20 -6.94
CA PRO A 135 -16.73 -2.32 -7.18
C PRO A 135 -16.80 -1.58 -8.54
N LEU A 136 -16.99 -2.32 -9.64
CA LEU A 136 -17.35 -1.73 -10.93
C LEU A 136 -18.83 -1.30 -10.94
N ALA A 137 -19.17 -0.29 -11.76
CA ALA A 137 -20.51 0.29 -11.80
C ALA A 137 -21.62 -0.67 -12.27
N ARG A 138 -21.28 -1.77 -12.94
CA ARG A 138 -22.23 -2.75 -13.49
C ARG A 138 -21.51 -4.05 -13.85
N ALA A 139 -22.28 -5.14 -13.96
CA ALA A 139 -21.80 -6.45 -14.39
C ALA A 139 -21.11 -6.40 -15.76
N MET A 140 -19.88 -6.91 -15.82
CA MET A 140 -19.08 -7.07 -17.06
C MET A 140 -17.88 -7.99 -16.83
N ASP A 141 -17.23 -8.39 -17.93
CA ASP A 141 -15.91 -8.99 -17.88
C ASP A 141 -14.89 -7.96 -17.38
N THR A 142 -14.00 -8.40 -16.50
CA THR A 142 -12.96 -7.57 -15.86
C THR A 142 -11.61 -7.72 -16.57
N LEU A 143 -11.47 -8.65 -17.52
CA LEU A 143 -10.23 -8.90 -18.24
C LEU A 143 -9.91 -7.83 -19.28
N GLU A 144 -10.90 -7.43 -20.07
CA GLU A 144 -10.82 -6.35 -21.06
C GLU A 144 -12.01 -5.41 -20.86
N LEU A 145 -11.78 -4.30 -20.14
CA LEU A 145 -12.83 -3.30 -19.95
C LEU A 145 -13.16 -2.60 -21.27
N PRO A 146 -14.41 -2.12 -21.45
CA PRO A 146 -14.81 -1.33 -22.61
C PRO A 146 -14.32 0.13 -22.47
N ILE A 147 -13.01 0.29 -22.32
CA ILE A 147 -12.26 1.53 -22.27
C ILE A 147 -11.20 1.43 -23.37
N ASP A 148 -10.86 2.54 -24.02
CA ASP A 148 -9.79 2.54 -25.02
C ASP A 148 -8.48 1.98 -24.43
N GLY A 149 -7.75 1.17 -25.20
CA GLY A 149 -6.62 0.39 -24.69
C GLY A 149 -6.96 -0.89 -23.91
N ALA A 150 -8.25 -1.23 -23.77
CA ALA A 150 -8.75 -2.47 -23.17
C ALA A 150 -8.06 -2.87 -21.85
N PRO A 151 -8.00 -1.98 -20.84
CA PRO A 151 -7.35 -2.25 -19.58
C PRO A 151 -8.05 -3.37 -18.80
N THR A 152 -7.31 -4.00 -17.90
CA THR A 152 -7.82 -5.04 -16.99
C THR A 152 -8.18 -4.42 -15.64
N ALA A 153 -9.37 -4.75 -15.13
CA ALA A 153 -9.76 -4.49 -13.75
C ALA A 153 -9.30 -5.64 -12.84
N THR A 154 -8.72 -5.30 -11.69
CA THR A 154 -8.37 -6.25 -10.62
C THR A 154 -8.49 -5.56 -9.28
N GLY A 155 -8.91 -6.27 -8.24
CA GLY A 155 -8.98 -5.73 -6.89
C GLY A 155 -7.96 -6.39 -5.96
N MET A 156 -7.35 -5.58 -5.08
CA MET A 156 -6.48 -6.04 -3.98
C MET A 156 -7.01 -5.49 -2.64
N GLY A 157 -8.32 -5.50 -2.51
CA GLY A 157 -9.12 -4.80 -1.50
C GLY A 157 -9.40 -3.32 -1.82
N ASN A 158 -8.88 -2.83 -2.94
CA ASN A 158 -9.20 -1.57 -3.58
C ASN A 158 -9.09 -1.76 -5.12
N PRO A 159 -9.82 -0.96 -5.92
CA PRO A 159 -9.85 -1.10 -7.37
C PRO A 159 -8.54 -0.68 -8.06
N HIS A 160 -8.14 -1.47 -9.05
CA HIS A 160 -7.01 -1.22 -9.94
C HIS A 160 -7.42 -1.39 -11.41
N CYS A 161 -6.88 -0.52 -12.26
CA CYS A 161 -7.11 -0.49 -13.70
C CYS A 161 -5.74 -0.48 -14.41
N THR A 162 -5.36 -1.62 -14.97
CA THR A 162 -4.03 -1.82 -15.57
C THR A 162 -4.11 -1.78 -17.09
N PHE A 163 -3.39 -0.83 -17.69
CA PHE A 163 -3.16 -0.71 -19.12
C PHE A 163 -1.86 -1.41 -19.49
N PHE A 164 -1.91 -2.32 -20.47
CA PHE A 164 -0.71 -2.90 -21.06
C PHE A 164 -0.40 -2.18 -22.38
N VAL A 165 0.76 -1.53 -22.45
CA VAL A 165 1.19 -0.72 -23.58
C VAL A 165 2.58 -1.16 -24.06
N GLU A 166 2.96 -0.75 -25.26
CA GLU A 166 4.28 -1.05 -25.81
C GLU A 166 5.41 -0.42 -24.98
N ASP A 167 5.27 0.85 -24.59
CA ASP A 167 6.24 1.58 -23.77
C ASP A 167 5.55 2.43 -22.68
N ALA A 168 5.68 2.00 -21.43
CA ALA A 168 5.13 2.67 -20.26
C ALA A 168 5.84 3.99 -19.95
N GLU A 169 7.10 4.16 -20.36
CA GLU A 169 7.84 5.41 -20.16
C GLU A 169 7.36 6.51 -21.11
N ALA A 170 6.99 6.14 -22.34
CA ALA A 170 6.46 7.06 -23.34
C ALA A 170 5.02 7.52 -23.05
N ALA A 171 4.28 6.81 -22.19
CA ALA A 171 2.90 7.13 -21.88
C ALA A 171 2.78 8.38 -20.98
N ASP A 172 1.82 9.25 -21.30
CA ASP A 172 1.43 10.37 -20.44
C ASP A 172 0.60 9.86 -19.25
N LEU A 173 1.30 9.33 -18.25
CA LEU A 173 0.70 8.81 -17.02
C LEU A 173 -0.17 9.85 -16.30
N ALA A 174 0.20 11.13 -16.35
CA ALA A 174 -0.56 12.16 -15.64
C ALA A 174 -1.92 12.37 -16.31
N ALA A 175 -1.96 12.48 -17.63
CA ALA A 175 -3.21 12.60 -18.38
C ALA A 175 -4.06 11.33 -18.27
N ILE A 176 -3.46 10.16 -18.50
CA ILE A 176 -4.16 8.87 -18.46
C ILE A 176 -4.68 8.59 -17.05
N GLY A 177 -3.84 8.75 -16.03
CA GLY A 177 -4.17 8.53 -14.63
C GLY A 177 -5.33 9.42 -14.17
N ALA A 178 -5.24 10.73 -14.41
CA ALA A 178 -6.29 11.68 -14.02
C ALA A 178 -7.64 11.39 -14.71
N ALA A 179 -7.62 11.03 -16.00
CA ALA A 179 -8.82 10.68 -16.75
C ALA A 179 -9.48 9.39 -16.22
N HIS A 180 -8.67 8.38 -15.89
CA HIS A 180 -9.17 7.06 -15.55
C HIS A 180 -9.43 6.84 -14.06
N GLU A 181 -8.78 7.59 -13.17
CA GLU A 181 -9.08 7.56 -11.73
C GLU A 181 -10.57 7.75 -11.48
N ARG A 182 -11.21 8.68 -12.21
CA ARG A 182 -12.62 9.06 -12.05
C ARG A 182 -13.52 8.51 -13.15
N HIS A 183 -13.05 7.50 -13.88
CA HIS A 183 -13.84 6.94 -14.97
C HIS A 183 -15.19 6.41 -14.45
N PRO A 184 -16.33 6.63 -15.14
CA PRO A 184 -17.66 6.27 -14.63
C PRO A 184 -17.86 4.78 -14.29
N LEU A 185 -17.00 3.90 -14.81
CA LEU A 185 -17.01 2.47 -14.45
C LEU A 185 -16.49 2.18 -13.04
N PHE A 186 -15.80 3.12 -12.39
CA PHE A 186 -15.28 2.98 -11.04
C PHE A 186 -15.95 4.02 -10.12
N PRO A 187 -17.14 3.72 -9.55
CA PRO A 187 -17.84 4.61 -8.62
C PRO A 187 -16.97 5.01 -7.41
N GLU A 188 -16.13 4.11 -6.94
CA GLU A 188 -15.19 4.34 -5.85
C GLU A 188 -13.85 4.91 -6.31
N ARG A 189 -13.76 5.34 -7.58
CA ARG A 189 -12.51 5.68 -8.30
C ARG A 189 -11.54 4.49 -8.37
N THR A 190 -10.44 4.60 -9.10
CA THR A 190 -9.46 3.51 -9.23
C THR A 190 -8.02 3.99 -9.18
N ASN A 191 -7.11 3.13 -8.75
CA ASN A 191 -5.70 3.29 -9.07
C ASN A 191 -5.47 2.90 -10.54
N VAL A 192 -4.57 3.60 -11.23
CA VAL A 192 -4.29 3.36 -12.65
C VAL A 192 -2.82 2.93 -12.79
N GLN A 193 -2.60 1.83 -13.49
CA GLN A 193 -1.25 1.32 -13.79
C GLN A 193 -1.06 1.34 -15.30
N ILE A 194 0.13 1.77 -15.73
CA ILE A 194 0.57 1.63 -17.12
C ILE A 194 1.78 0.70 -17.09
N ALA A 195 1.69 -0.42 -17.78
CA ALA A 195 2.69 -1.48 -17.75
C ALA A 195 3.13 -1.90 -19.16
N SER A 196 4.41 -2.20 -19.31
CA SER A 196 4.99 -2.79 -20.52
C SER A 196 5.70 -4.08 -20.16
N LEU A 197 5.49 -5.12 -20.98
CA LEU A 197 6.25 -6.36 -20.88
C LEU A 197 7.62 -6.15 -21.51
N ILE A 198 8.65 -6.05 -20.68
CA ILE A 198 10.03 -5.73 -21.11
C ILE A 198 10.91 -6.97 -21.24
N ALA A 199 10.52 -8.08 -20.63
CA ALA A 199 11.12 -9.41 -20.76
C ALA A 199 10.10 -10.47 -20.27
N PRO A 200 10.34 -11.78 -20.50
CA PRO A 200 9.50 -12.83 -19.94
C PRO A 200 9.34 -12.65 -18.44
N ASP A 201 8.09 -12.63 -17.96
CA ASP A 201 7.76 -12.47 -16.55
C ASP A 201 8.30 -11.18 -15.90
N HIS A 202 8.57 -10.14 -16.70
CA HIS A 202 9.16 -8.89 -16.24
C HIS A 202 8.47 -7.68 -16.86
N LEU A 203 7.85 -6.88 -16.00
CA LEU A 203 7.14 -5.65 -16.36
C LEU A 203 7.93 -4.40 -15.97
N ARG A 204 7.87 -3.37 -16.81
CA ARG A 204 8.06 -1.98 -16.39
C ARG A 204 6.69 -1.40 -16.08
N MET A 205 6.48 -0.80 -14.91
CA MET A 205 5.18 -0.25 -14.52
C MET A 205 5.30 1.12 -13.87
N ARG A 206 4.43 2.05 -14.27
CA ARG A 206 4.24 3.34 -13.61
C ARG A 206 2.83 3.44 -13.05
N VAL A 207 2.65 4.19 -11.96
CA VAL A 207 1.41 4.18 -11.19
C VAL A 207 0.88 5.59 -10.91
N TRP A 208 -0.43 5.73 -11.09
CA TRP A 208 -1.24 6.82 -10.58
C TRP A 208 -2.13 6.25 -9.46
N GLU A 209 -1.93 6.71 -8.23
CA GLU A 209 -2.73 6.28 -7.09
C GLU A 209 -3.95 7.18 -6.88
N ARG A 210 -5.07 6.53 -6.60
CA ARG A 210 -6.36 7.16 -6.34
C ARG A 210 -6.22 8.21 -5.25
N GLY A 211 -6.57 9.46 -5.56
CA GLY A 211 -6.52 10.58 -4.61
C GLY A 211 -5.11 11.13 -4.32
N VAL A 212 -4.06 10.57 -4.94
CA VAL A 212 -2.67 11.01 -4.73
C VAL A 212 -2.06 11.55 -6.02
N GLY A 213 -2.20 10.83 -7.13
CA GLY A 213 -1.52 11.13 -8.38
C GLY A 213 -0.33 10.18 -8.64
N VAL A 214 0.69 10.66 -9.33
CA VAL A 214 1.87 9.84 -9.66
C VAL A 214 2.65 9.51 -8.39
N THR A 215 2.87 8.22 -8.14
CA THR A 215 3.69 7.74 -6.99
C THR A 215 4.85 6.88 -7.46
N LEU A 216 5.89 6.79 -6.63
CA LEU A 216 7.11 6.03 -6.97
C LEU A 216 6.87 4.52 -6.94
N ALA A 217 6.03 4.04 -6.01
CA ALA A 217 5.69 2.65 -5.90
C ALA A 217 4.38 2.43 -5.14
N SER A 218 3.64 1.38 -5.51
CA SER A 218 2.39 1.01 -4.83
C SER A 218 2.27 -0.52 -4.77
N GLY A 219 2.29 -1.07 -3.55
CA GLY A 219 2.34 -2.52 -3.37
C GLY A 219 1.10 -3.26 -3.90
N SER A 220 -0.10 -2.72 -3.64
CA SER A 220 -1.33 -3.32 -4.15
C SER A 220 -1.45 -3.17 -5.67
N SER A 221 -0.96 -2.05 -6.24
CA SER A 221 -0.90 -1.86 -7.69
C SER A 221 0.03 -2.85 -8.37
N SER A 222 1.20 -3.15 -7.78
CA SER A 222 2.09 -4.18 -8.30
C SER A 222 1.45 -5.56 -8.27
N CYS A 223 0.74 -5.90 -7.19
CA CYS A 223 0.00 -7.16 -7.09
C CYS A 223 -1.10 -7.25 -8.15
N ALA A 224 -1.90 -6.19 -8.30
CA ALA A 224 -2.98 -6.14 -9.28
C ALA A 224 -2.47 -6.25 -10.72
N ALA A 225 -1.40 -5.53 -11.07
CA ALA A 225 -0.82 -5.56 -12.40
C ALA A 225 -0.20 -6.92 -12.75
N ALA A 226 0.46 -7.59 -11.78
CA ALA A 226 0.95 -8.96 -11.97
C ALA A 226 -0.20 -9.95 -12.22
N VAL A 227 -1.27 -9.88 -11.42
CA VAL A 227 -2.46 -10.71 -11.58
C VAL A 227 -3.12 -10.44 -12.94
N ALA A 228 -3.27 -9.16 -13.32
CA ALA A 228 -3.78 -8.78 -14.63
C ALA A 228 -2.93 -9.36 -15.77
N ALA A 229 -1.59 -9.27 -15.68
CA ALA A 229 -0.69 -9.79 -16.71
C ALA A 229 -0.82 -11.32 -16.88
N VAL A 230 -0.94 -12.05 -15.76
CA VAL A 230 -1.22 -13.49 -15.76
C VAL A 230 -2.55 -13.80 -16.43
N ARG A 231 -3.62 -13.09 -16.05
CA ARG A 231 -4.95 -13.30 -16.63
C ARG A 231 -5.00 -12.99 -18.12
N ARG A 232 -4.20 -12.01 -18.58
CA ARG A 232 -4.02 -11.66 -20.00
C ARG A 232 -3.12 -12.63 -20.76
N GLY A 233 -2.50 -13.61 -20.09
CA GLY A 233 -1.58 -14.57 -20.70
C GLY A 233 -0.23 -13.95 -21.08
N LEU A 234 0.13 -12.79 -20.52
CA LEU A 234 1.37 -12.07 -20.83
C LEU A 234 2.57 -12.61 -20.02
N THR A 235 2.31 -13.16 -18.83
CA THR A 235 3.32 -13.69 -17.91
C THR A 235 2.82 -14.95 -17.21
N GLY A 236 3.73 -15.72 -16.63
CA GLY A 236 3.46 -16.69 -15.57
C GLY A 236 3.15 -16.01 -14.23
N ARG A 237 2.88 -16.82 -13.20
CA ARG A 237 2.41 -16.34 -11.88
C ARG A 237 3.49 -15.65 -11.02
N ARG A 238 4.76 -15.76 -11.40
CA ARG A 238 5.89 -15.07 -10.77
C ARG A 238 6.32 -13.94 -11.67
N VAL A 239 6.13 -12.70 -11.24
CA VAL A 239 6.37 -11.51 -12.05
C VAL A 239 7.33 -10.58 -11.33
N THR A 240 8.38 -10.14 -12.02
CA THR A 240 9.23 -9.04 -11.57
C THR A 240 8.68 -7.73 -12.13
N ILE A 241 8.57 -6.70 -11.30
CA ILE A 241 8.07 -5.39 -11.72
C ILE A 241 9.06 -4.31 -11.33
N ASP A 242 9.51 -3.54 -12.33
CA ASP A 242 10.30 -2.33 -12.13
C ASP A 242 9.37 -1.11 -12.05
N LEU A 243 9.28 -0.51 -10.86
CA LEU A 243 8.60 0.75 -10.60
C LEU A 243 9.62 1.90 -10.55
N ASP A 244 9.12 3.14 -10.56
CA ASP A 244 9.96 4.35 -10.48
C ASP A 244 10.80 4.37 -9.19
N GLY A 245 10.25 3.83 -8.10
CA GLY A 245 10.91 3.69 -6.81
C GLY A 245 11.76 2.43 -6.64
N GLY A 246 11.78 1.55 -7.63
CA GLY A 246 12.61 0.34 -7.67
C GLY A 246 11.82 -0.95 -7.91
N ARG A 247 12.51 -2.08 -7.70
CA ARG A 247 12.04 -3.41 -8.11
C ARG A 247 11.25 -4.12 -7.02
N ILE A 248 10.18 -4.81 -7.43
CA ILE A 248 9.40 -5.71 -6.58
C ILE A 248 9.16 -7.03 -7.30
N ALA A 249 9.09 -8.13 -6.55
CA ALA A 249 8.72 -9.44 -7.07
C ALA A 249 7.34 -9.83 -6.55
N VAL A 250 6.46 -10.29 -7.44
CA VAL A 250 5.12 -10.75 -7.11
C VAL A 250 5.00 -12.23 -7.49
N ASP A 251 4.43 -13.03 -6.60
CA ASP A 251 4.19 -14.46 -6.80
C ASP A 251 2.73 -14.75 -6.43
N TRP A 252 1.87 -14.91 -7.45
CA TRP A 252 0.48 -15.27 -7.23
C TRP A 252 0.39 -16.77 -7.00
N ARG A 253 0.12 -17.18 -5.76
CA ARG A 253 0.02 -18.57 -5.33
C ARG A 253 -1.43 -18.95 -5.04
N ASP A 254 -1.64 -20.21 -4.70
CA ASP A 254 -2.96 -20.72 -4.33
C ASP A 254 -3.45 -20.17 -2.99
N ASP A 255 -2.54 -19.70 -2.12
CA ASP A 255 -2.84 -19.07 -0.83
C ASP A 255 -2.86 -17.53 -0.87
N GLY A 256 -2.69 -16.92 -2.04
CA GLY A 256 -2.77 -15.47 -2.24
C GLY A 256 -1.63 -14.87 -3.06
N VAL A 257 -1.61 -13.55 -3.15
CA VAL A 257 -0.61 -12.79 -3.91
C VAL A 257 0.52 -12.38 -2.96
N TRP A 258 1.68 -13.01 -3.11
CA TRP A 258 2.86 -12.70 -2.32
C TRP A 258 3.67 -11.59 -2.98
N MET A 259 3.99 -10.56 -2.23
CA MET A 259 4.75 -9.42 -2.68
C MET A 259 6.05 -9.29 -1.88
N THR A 260 7.18 -9.36 -2.58
CA THR A 260 8.52 -9.34 -2.01
C THR A 260 9.29 -8.13 -2.48
N GLY A 261 9.83 -7.35 -1.55
CA GLY A 261 10.62 -6.17 -1.88
C GLY A 261 11.48 -5.68 -0.71
N PRO A 262 12.38 -4.73 -0.97
CA PRO A 262 13.21 -4.12 0.05
C PRO A 262 12.37 -3.22 0.96
N THR A 263 12.94 -2.94 2.13
CA THR A 263 12.39 -2.07 3.17
C THR A 263 13.49 -1.13 3.64
N ALA A 264 13.15 0.12 3.96
CA ALA A 264 14.10 1.08 4.50
C ALA A 264 13.56 1.71 5.78
N HIS A 265 14.36 1.67 6.85
CA HIS A 265 14.21 2.55 8.00
C HIS A 265 15.09 3.78 7.78
N VAL A 266 14.47 4.96 7.72
CA VAL A 266 15.14 6.21 7.35
C VAL A 266 15.69 6.90 8.58
N PHE A 267 14.83 7.15 9.57
CA PHE A 267 15.21 7.74 10.86
C PHE A 267 14.14 7.47 11.91
N SER A 268 14.52 7.59 13.18
CA SER A 268 13.57 7.61 14.30
C SER A 268 13.52 9.03 14.88
N GLY A 269 12.37 9.41 15.43
CA GLY A 269 12.18 10.73 16.01
C GLY A 269 11.11 10.73 17.11
N THR A 270 10.88 11.90 17.68
CA THR A 270 9.87 12.09 18.73
C THR A 270 9.06 13.34 18.44
N LEU A 271 7.73 13.20 18.36
CA LEU A 271 6.81 14.32 18.27
C LEU A 271 6.65 14.96 19.65
N THR A 272 6.78 16.29 19.72
CA THR A 272 6.67 17.00 21.00
C THR A 272 5.21 17.10 21.44
N PRO A 273 4.95 17.17 22.76
CA PRO A 273 3.61 17.42 23.27
C PRO A 273 3.00 18.73 22.74
N ASP A 274 3.81 19.77 22.57
CA ASP A 274 3.34 21.08 22.12
C ASP A 274 2.92 21.06 20.65
N PHE A 275 3.65 20.33 19.80
CA PHE A 275 3.24 20.10 18.41
C PHE A 275 1.90 19.36 18.34
N LEU A 276 1.75 18.27 19.12
CA LEU A 276 0.52 17.46 19.14
C LEU A 276 -0.69 18.23 19.70
N LYS A 277 -0.48 19.16 20.65
CA LYS A 277 -1.53 20.04 21.18
C LYS A 277 -1.93 21.13 20.19
N ALA A 278 -0.97 21.69 19.45
CA ALA A 278 -1.25 22.73 18.46
C ALA A 278 -2.06 22.21 17.26
N ALA A 279 -2.05 20.89 17.04
CA ALA A 279 -2.77 20.21 15.98
C ALA A 279 -4.15 19.63 16.42
N GLN A 280 -4.70 20.07 17.55
CA GLN A 280 -6.02 19.63 18.04
C GLN A 280 -7.18 20.33 17.35
#